data_AF-A0AAD1BLT3-F1
#
_entry.id   AF-A0AAD1BLT3-F1
#
_cell.length_a   1.000
_cell.length_b   1.000
_cell.length_c   1.000
_cell.angle_alpha   90.00
_cell.angle_beta   90.00
_cell.angle_gamma   90.00
#
_symmetry.space_group_name_H-M   'P 1'
#
loop_
_entity.id
_entity.type
_entity.pdbx_description
1 polymer ?
#
loop_
_entity_poly.entity_id
_entity_poly.type
_entity_poly.pdbx_seq_one_letter_code
_entity_poly.pdbx_strand_id
1 'polypeptide(L)' 'MDEKEKCCICGKEIEGMGNNPYPVRTEGRCCRYCNYTVVLPERIRLSKQDRYEQGKTDD' A
#
# COMPACT_ATOMS: atom_id res chain seq x y z
N MET A 1 -18.53 -20.49 8.15
CA MET A 1 -17.90 -20.42 6.82
C MET A 1 -16.74 -19.46 6.97
N ASP A 2 -15.52 -19.90 6.70
CA ASP A 2 -14.36 -19.00 6.64
C ASP A 2 -14.56 -18.10 5.42
N GLU A 3 -15.14 -16.92 5.65
CA GLU A 3 -15.24 -15.91 4.61
C GLU A 3 -13.82 -15.42 4.33
N LYS A 4 -13.26 -15.83 3.20
CA LYS A 4 -11.92 -15.42 2.79
C LYS A 4 -11.92 -13.91 2.56
N GLU A 5 -11.07 -13.20 3.28
CA GLU A 5 -10.93 -11.75 3.17
C GLU A 5 -10.57 -11.35 1.74
N LYS A 6 -11.21 -10.29 1.23
CA LYS A 6 -10.96 -9.76 -0.13
C LYS A 6 -10.04 -8.56 -0.08
N CYS A 7 -9.15 -8.49 -1.07
CA CYS A 7 -8.25 -7.36 -1.28
C CYS A 7 -9.03 -6.07 -1.47
N CYS A 8 -8.78 -5.05 -0.64
CA CYS A 8 -9.46 -3.75 -0.72
C CYS A 8 -9.12 -2.92 -1.98
N ILE A 9 -8.18 -3.40 -2.82
CA ILE A 9 -7.76 -2.75 -4.06
C ILE A 9 -8.35 -3.45 -5.29
N CYS A 10 -8.26 -4.78 -5.38
CA CYS A 10 -8.66 -5.52 -6.58
C CYS A 10 -9.83 -6.50 -6.38
N GLY A 11 -10.35 -6.64 -5.16
CA GLY A 11 -11.49 -7.50 -4.83
C GLY A 11 -11.22 -9.01 -4.85
N LYS A 12 -10.02 -9.45 -5.24
CA LYS A 12 -9.62 -10.87 -5.22
C LYS A 12 -9.36 -11.36 -3.79
N GLU A 13 -9.53 -12.66 -3.55
CA GLU A 13 -9.20 -13.29 -2.26
C GLU A 13 -7.75 -13.01 -1.84
N ILE A 14 -7.57 -12.80 -0.54
CA ILE A 14 -6.25 -12.67 0.07
C ILE A 14 -5.75 -14.04 0.47
N GLU A 15 -4.54 -14.38 0.02
CA GLU A 15 -3.79 -15.52 0.55
C GLU A 15 -3.02 -15.09 1.82
N GLY A 16 -3.16 -15.86 2.90
CA GLY A 16 -2.53 -15.56 4.18
C GLY A 16 -3.10 -14.31 4.86
N MET A 17 -2.26 -13.57 5.57
CA MET A 17 -2.70 -12.41 6.37
C MET A 17 -2.93 -11.12 5.56
N GLY A 18 -2.57 -11.06 4.27
CA GLY A 18 -2.61 -9.82 3.48
C GLY A 18 -1.53 -8.80 3.84
N ASN A 19 -1.57 -7.63 3.20
CA ASN A 19 -0.61 -6.55 3.36
C ASN A 19 -1.32 -5.24 3.71
N ASN A 20 -0.63 -4.34 4.40
CA ASN A 20 -1.12 -2.99 4.65
C ASN A 20 -1.30 -2.24 3.31
N PRO A 21 -2.51 -1.74 2.98
CA PRO A 21 -2.76 -1.07 1.72
C PRO A 21 -2.35 0.42 1.72
N TYR A 22 -1.95 0.98 2.86
CA TYR A 22 -1.48 2.36 2.96
C TYR A 22 -0.23 2.57 2.10
N PRO A 23 -0.14 3.65 1.32
CA PRO A 23 -1.00 4.86 1.31
C PRO A 23 -2.19 4.83 0.33
N VAL A 24 -2.42 3.74 -0.40
CA VAL A 24 -3.42 3.68 -1.48
C VAL A 24 -4.86 3.56 -0.92
N ARG A 25 -5.00 2.92 0.23
CA ARG A 25 -6.21 2.90 1.06
C ARG A 25 -5.81 3.07 2.51
N THR A 26 -6.69 3.67 3.30
CA THR A 26 -6.52 3.86 4.75
C THR A 26 -7.01 2.66 5.57
N GLU A 27 -7.81 1.79 4.97
CA GLU A 27 -8.46 0.66 5.64
C GLU A 27 -8.37 -0.65 4.84
N GLY A 28 -8.59 -1.76 5.53
CA GLY A 28 -8.59 -3.12 4.97
C GLY A 28 -7.18 -3.67 4.72
N ARG A 29 -7.12 -4.75 3.94
CA ARG A 29 -5.87 -5.41 3.55
C ARG A 29 -5.80 -5.60 2.03
N CYS A 30 -4.60 -5.57 1.47
CA CYS A 30 -4.37 -5.87 0.06
C CYS A 30 -3.63 -7.19 -0.15
N CYS A 31 -3.89 -7.84 -1.28
CA CYS A 31 -3.18 -9.05 -1.66
C CYS A 31 -1.72 -8.75 -2.05
N ARG A 32 -0.90 -9.81 -2.09
CA ARG A 32 0.53 -9.74 -2.47
C ARG A 32 0.73 -9.00 -3.80
N TYR A 33 -0.08 -9.30 -4.81
CA TYR A 33 0.04 -8.70 -6.13
C TYR A 33 -0.14 -7.17 -6.08
N CYS A 34 -1.21 -6.68 -5.43
CA CYS A 34 -1.43 -5.24 -5.29
C CYS A 34 -0.39 -4.57 -4.40
N ASN A 35 0.14 -5.28 -3.40
CA ASN A 35 1.25 -4.77 -2.60
C ASN A 35 2.47 -4.44 -3.47
N TYR A 36 2.91 -5.38 -4.31
CA TYR A 36 4.09 -5.17 -5.18
C TYR A 36 3.86 -4.20 -6.34
N THR A 37 2.65 -4.18 -6.91
CA THR A 37 2.38 -3.43 -8.15
C THR A 37 1.75 -2.06 -7.93
N VAL A 38 1.17 -1.80 -6.76
CA VAL A 38 0.45 -0.55 -6.46
C VAL A 38 0.99 0.11 -5.20
N VAL A 39 1.03 -0.62 -4.08
CA VAL A 39 1.32 -0.02 -2.77
C VAL A 39 2.80 0.34 -2.61
N LEU A 40 3.72 -0.59 -2.88
CA LEU A 40 5.16 -0.34 -2.75
C LEU A 40 5.65 0.76 -3.69
N PRO A 41 5.24 0.83 -4.98
CA PRO A 41 5.59 1.95 -5.85
C PRO A 41 5.16 3.30 -5.28
N GLU A 42 3.94 3.39 -4.73
CA GLU A 42 3.44 4.63 -4.15
C GLU A 42 4.19 5.01 -2.86
N ARG A 43 4.54 4.05 -2.00
CA ARG A 43 5.41 4.30 -0.84
C ARG A 43 6.76 4.88 -1.27
N ILE A 44 7.38 4.32 -2.29
CA ILE A 44 8.66 4.81 -2.82
C ILE A 44 8.51 6.23 -3.38
N ARG A 45 7.39 6.52 -4.06
CA ARG A 45 7.09 7.86 -4.59
C ARG A 45 7.00 8.89 -3.46
N LEU A 46 6.23 8.60 -2.41
CA LEU A 46 6.09 9.49 -1.25
C LEU A 46 7.42 9.67 -0.51
N SER A 47 8.16 8.59 -0.23
CA SER A 47 9.48 8.72 0.42
C SER A 47 10.48 9.56 -0.37
N LYS A 48 10.38 9.62 -1.71
CA LYS A 48 11.20 10.53 -2.53
C LYS A 48 10.73 11.97 -2.41
N GLN A 49 9.41 12.19 -2.34
CA GLN A 49 8.81 13.51 -2.16
C GLN A 49 9.17 14.10 -0.80
N ASP A 50 9.03 13.34 0.28
CA ASP A 50 9.36 13.77 1.64
C ASP A 50 10.82 14.22 1.75
N ARG A 51 11.75 13.47 1.15
CA ARG A 51 13.17 13.85 1.10
C ARG A 51 13.43 15.14 0.32
N TYR A 52 12.69 15.37 -0.78
CA TYR A 52 12.82 16.60 -1.57
C TYR A 52 12.20 17.81 -0.86
N GLU A 53 11.17 17.61 -0.04
CA GLU A 53 10.57 18.68 0.76
C GLU A 53 11.46 19.05 1.95
N GLN A 54 12.00 18.06 2.67
CA GLN A 54 12.96 18.28 3.74
C GLN A 54 14.22 19.04 3.25
N GLY A 55 14.72 18.70 2.05
CA GLY A 55 15.86 19.42 1.46
C GLY A 55 15.60 20.89 1.11
N LYS A 56 14.33 21.38 1.10
CA LYS A 56 14.02 22.82 0.91
C LYS A 56 13.88 23.59 2.22
N THR A 57 13.69 22.90 3.34
CA THR A 57 13.54 23.56 4.65
C THR A 57 14.89 23.85 5.31
N ASP A 58 15.97 23.36 4.72
CA ASP A 58 17.34 23.46 5.23
C ASP A 58 18.13 24.67 4.63
N ASP A 59 17.49 25.49 3.77
CA ASP A 59 18.02 26.74 3.16
C ASP A 59 17.53 28.02 3.88
#